data_AF-A0A7Y0AMX9-F1
#
_entry.id   AF-A0A7Y0AMX9-F1
#
_cell.length_a   1.000
_cell.length_b   1.000
_cell.length_c   1.000
_cell.angle_alpha   90.00
_cell.angle_beta   90.00
_cell.angle_gamma   90.00
#
_symmetry.space_group_name_H-M   'P 1'
#
loop_
_entity.id
_entity.type
_entity.pdbx_description
1 polymer ?
#
loop_
_entity_poly.entity_id
_entity_poly.type
_entity_poly.pdbx_seq_one_letter_code
_entity_poly.pdbx_strand_id
1 'polypeptide(L)'
;MKDHEIINIGKYIFGLCFALGNICLFGYLITKIDDFAYHGFLLLVFGTALNLFVALGLLIYGLVHESKSDACLKAIGILMINIPVAILYAVIGLNLDGL
;
A
#
# COMPACT_ATOMS: atom_id res chain seq x y z
N MET A 1 -7.53 -16.17 14.26
CA MET A 1 -6.17 -15.56 14.24
C MET A 1 -5.91 -14.85 15.55
N LYS A 2 -4.65 -14.88 15.99
CA LYS A 2 -4.17 -14.03 17.10
C LYS A 2 -3.99 -12.59 16.60
N ASP A 3 -4.08 -11.63 17.50
CA ASP A 3 -4.10 -10.20 17.15
C ASP A 3 -2.82 -9.76 16.42
N HIS A 4 -1.67 -10.31 16.81
CA HIS A 4 -0.40 -10.03 16.15
C HIS A 4 -0.34 -10.56 14.72
N GLU A 5 -1.04 -11.67 14.40
CA GLU A 5 -1.09 -12.21 13.04
C GLU A 5 -1.89 -11.26 12.13
N ILE A 6 -3.00 -10.74 12.62
CA ILE A 6 -3.85 -9.76 11.90
C ILE A 6 -3.05 -8.48 11.60
N ILE A 7 -2.35 -7.96 12.60
CA ILE A 7 -1.49 -6.77 12.45
C ILE A 7 -0.34 -7.05 11.47
N ASN A 8 0.26 -8.23 11.52
CA ASN A 8 1.35 -8.60 10.62
C ASN A 8 0.90 -8.66 9.16
N ILE A 9 -0.31 -9.13 8.86
CA ILE A 9 -0.86 -9.10 7.49
C ILE A 9 -0.85 -7.66 6.95
N GLY A 10 -1.37 -6.71 7.73
CA GLY A 10 -1.36 -5.28 7.36
C GLY A 10 0.06 -4.77 7.12
N LYS A 11 1.01 -5.10 8.00
CA LYS A 11 2.43 -4.72 7.87
C LYS A 11 3.12 -5.32 6.66
N TYR A 12 2.85 -6.58 6.32
CA TYR A 12 3.49 -7.25 5.18
C TYR A 12 3.03 -6.66 3.87
N ILE A 13 1.72 -6.43 3.71
CA ILE A 13 1.17 -5.80 2.51
C ILE A 13 1.66 -4.35 2.40
N PHE A 14 1.67 -3.60 3.51
CA PHE A 14 2.28 -2.28 3.56
C PHE A 14 3.75 -2.31 3.11
N GLY A 15 4.57 -3.15 3.74
CA GLY A 15 5.99 -3.25 3.46
C GLY A 15 6.29 -3.66 2.02
N LEU A 16 5.50 -4.57 1.45
CA LEU A 16 5.64 -5.01 0.07
C LEU A 16 5.31 -3.88 -0.92
N CYS A 17 4.16 -3.22 -0.76
CA CYS A 17 3.78 -2.09 -1.61
C CYS A 17 4.78 -0.93 -1.49
N PHE A 18 5.22 -0.63 -0.26
CA PHE A 18 6.22 0.41 0.00
C PHE A 18 7.56 0.07 -0.67
N ALA A 19 8.07 -1.15 -0.50
CA ALA A 19 9.34 -1.56 -1.10
C ALA A 19 9.28 -1.51 -2.63
N LEU A 20 8.24 -2.08 -3.24
CA LEU A 20 8.07 -2.05 -4.70
C LEU A 20 7.91 -0.61 -5.23
N GLY A 21 7.18 0.23 -4.50
CA GLY A 21 7.01 1.64 -4.87
C GLY A 21 8.32 2.41 -4.86
N ASN A 22 9.17 2.19 -3.85
CA ASN A 22 10.52 2.75 -3.82
C ASN A 22 11.39 2.24 -4.97
N ILE A 23 11.33 0.93 -5.28
CA ILE A 23 12.07 0.36 -6.41
C ILE A 23 11.65 1.03 -7.72
N CYS A 24 10.35 1.23 -7.95
CA CYS A 24 9.85 1.92 -9.14
C CYS A 24 10.30 3.39 -9.17
N LEU A 25 10.12 4.12 -8.07
CA LEU A 25 10.46 5.54 -8.01
C LEU A 25 11.97 5.79 -8.21
N PHE A 26 12.82 5.08 -7.45
CA PHE A 26 14.26 5.24 -7.55
C PHE A 26 14.81 4.63 -8.83
N GLY A 27 14.23 3.53 -9.31
CA GLY A 27 14.56 2.95 -10.62
C GLY A 27 14.37 3.98 -11.72
N TYR A 28 13.23 4.66 -11.76
CA TYR A 28 12.98 5.76 -12.69
C TYR A 28 13.94 6.93 -12.48
N LEU A 29 14.14 7.38 -11.23
CA LEU A 29 14.97 8.55 -10.91
C LEU A 29 16.43 8.37 -11.35
N ILE A 30 17.00 7.16 -11.16
CA ILE A 30 18.41 6.85 -11.45
C ILE A 30 18.61 6.53 -12.93
N THR A 31 17.73 5.69 -13.50
CA THR A 31 17.96 5.13 -14.85
C THR A 31 17.25 5.90 -15.95
N LYS A 32 16.23 6.71 -15.61
CA LYS A 32 15.33 7.39 -16.55
C LYS A 32 14.64 6.44 -17.54
N ILE A 33 14.44 5.18 -17.13
CA ILE A 33 13.71 4.18 -17.93
C ILE A 33 12.23 4.26 -17.58
N ASP A 34 11.40 4.61 -18.56
CA ASP A 34 9.95 4.81 -18.42
C ASP A 34 9.21 3.56 -17.90
N ASP A 35 9.73 2.35 -18.14
CA ASP A 35 9.16 1.11 -17.60
C ASP A 35 9.01 1.18 -16.07
N PHE A 36 9.94 1.80 -15.35
CA PHE A 36 9.81 1.94 -13.90
C PHE A 36 8.64 2.85 -13.51
N ALA A 37 8.39 3.92 -14.27
CA ALA A 37 7.23 4.79 -14.05
C ALA A 37 5.92 4.06 -14.37
N TYR A 38 5.88 3.30 -15.47
CA TYR A 38 4.74 2.47 -15.85
C TYR A 38 4.41 1.40 -14.79
N HIS A 39 5.41 0.66 -14.32
CA HIS A 39 5.23 -0.34 -13.27
C HIS A 39 4.86 0.32 -11.93
N GLY A 40 5.39 1.51 -11.64
CA GLY A 40 4.99 2.31 -10.49
C GLY A 40 3.51 2.71 -10.53
N PHE A 41 3.02 3.12 -11.71
CA PHE A 41 1.61 3.41 -11.92
C PHE A 41 0.72 2.16 -11.78
N LEU A 42 1.12 1.04 -12.38
CA LEU A 42 0.40 -0.23 -12.20
C LEU A 42 0.35 -0.64 -10.72
N LEU A 43 1.48 -0.54 -10.01
CA LEU A 43 1.54 -0.81 -8.58
C LEU A 43 0.62 0.12 -7.79
N LEU A 44 0.51 1.39 -8.17
CA LEU A 44 -0.40 2.32 -7.53
C LEU A 44 -1.86 1.86 -7.66
N VAL A 45 -2.28 1.47 -8.87
CA VAL A 45 -3.65 1.00 -9.12
C VAL A 45 -3.91 -0.34 -8.43
N PHE A 46 -3.08 -1.35 -8.67
CA PHE A 46 -3.25 -2.69 -8.11
C PHE A 46 -3.01 -2.73 -6.60
N GLY A 47 -2.00 -2.02 -6.10
CA GLY A 47 -1.71 -1.90 -4.68
C GLY A 47 -2.84 -1.20 -3.93
N THR A 48 -3.43 -0.15 -4.49
CA THR A 48 -4.60 0.51 -3.90
C THR A 48 -5.80 -0.44 -3.86
N ALA A 49 -6.09 -1.14 -4.97
CA ALA A 49 -7.19 -2.11 -5.02
C ALA A 49 -6.98 -3.26 -4.00
N LEU A 50 -5.77 -3.79 -3.88
CA LEU A 50 -5.42 -4.83 -2.94
C LEU A 50 -5.55 -4.36 -1.48
N ASN A 51 -5.03 -3.17 -1.15
CA ASN A 51 -5.18 -2.57 0.18
C ASN A 51 -6.65 -2.41 0.56
N LEU A 52 -7.48 -1.92 -0.36
CA LEU A 52 -8.90 -1.73 -0.14
C LEU A 52 -9.62 -3.08 0.06
N PHE A 53 -9.31 -4.07 -0.77
CA PHE A 53 -9.88 -5.41 -0.65
C PHE A 53 -9.57 -6.06 0.71
N VAL A 54 -8.32 -5.96 1.15
CA VAL A 54 -7.88 -6.50 2.44
C VAL A 54 -8.50 -5.71 3.59
N ALA A 55 -8.58 -4.39 3.48
CA ALA A 55 -9.23 -3.55 4.48
C ALA A 55 -10.72 -3.88 4.65
N LEU A 56 -11.45 -4.14 3.55
CA LEU A 56 -12.84 -4.60 3.59
C LEU A 56 -12.97 -5.99 4.24
N GLY A 57 -12.08 -6.92 3.89
CA GLY A 57 -12.04 -8.24 4.53
C GLY A 57 -11.81 -8.15 6.05
N LEU A 58 -10.87 -7.29 6.48
CA LEU A 58 -10.59 -7.03 7.90
C LEU A 58 -11.74 -6.33 8.61
N LEU A 59 -12.44 -5.40 7.94
CA LEU A 59 -13.65 -4.75 8.47
C LEU A 59 -14.74 -5.78 8.74
N ILE A 60 -15.06 -6.62 7.76
CA ILE A 60 -16.07 -7.67 7.90
C ILE A 60 -15.66 -8.64 9.02
N TYR A 61 -14.40 -9.07 9.06
CA TYR A 61 -13.91 -9.97 10.09
C TYR A 61 -14.00 -9.36 11.51
N GLY A 62 -13.63 -8.08 11.66
CA GLY A 62 -13.72 -7.35 12.92
C GLY A 62 -15.16 -7.10 13.39
N LEU A 63 -16.11 -6.93 12.46
CA LEU A 63 -17.54 -6.82 12.77
C LEU A 63 -18.14 -8.15 13.25
N VAL A 64 -17.73 -9.27 12.65
CA VAL A 64 -18.17 -10.61 13.07
C VAL A 64 -17.51 -11.04 14.38
N HIS A 65 -16.27 -10.64 14.62
CA HIS A 65 -15.50 -10.98 15.81
C HIS A 65 -15.11 -9.71 16.58
N GLU A 66 -16.05 -9.18 17.37
CA GLU A 66 -15.88 -7.92 18.12
C GLU A 66 -14.60 -7.89 18.96
N SER A 67 -14.23 -9.03 19.58
CA SER A 67 -12.98 -9.20 20.35
C SER A 67 -11.69 -9.01 19.55
N LYS A 68 -11.77 -8.95 18.22
CA LYS A 68 -10.65 -8.75 17.28
C LYS A 68 -10.73 -7.42 16.54
N SER A 69 -11.74 -6.59 16.83
CA SER A 69 -11.97 -5.32 16.14
C SER A 69 -10.79 -4.35 16.26
N ASP A 70 -10.19 -4.20 17.45
CA ASP A 70 -9.01 -3.32 17.65
C ASP A 70 -7.81 -3.74 16.78
N ALA A 71 -7.51 -5.03 16.72
CA ALA A 71 -6.42 -5.55 15.89
C ALA A 71 -6.70 -5.35 14.39
N CYS A 72 -7.95 -5.52 13.97
CA CYS A 72 -8.37 -5.29 12.59
C CYS A 72 -8.26 -3.80 12.22
N LEU A 73 -8.74 -2.90 13.07
CA LEU A 73 -8.65 -1.46 12.84
C LEU A 73 -7.19 -0.97 12.81
N LYS A 74 -6.31 -1.52 13.65
CA LYS A 74 -4.86 -1.27 13.57
C LYS A 74 -4.27 -1.73 12.25
N ALA A 75 -4.60 -2.94 11.80
CA ALA A 75 -4.13 -3.46 10.52
C ALA A 75 -4.64 -2.63 9.33
N ILE A 76 -5.92 -2.23 9.35
CA ILE A 76 -6.52 -1.31 8.36
C ILE A 76 -5.80 0.04 8.37
N GLY A 77 -5.54 0.60 9.56
CA GLY A 77 -4.79 1.84 9.70
C GLY A 77 -3.41 1.78 9.04
N ILE A 78 -2.68 0.68 9.23
CA ILE A 78 -1.38 0.44 8.57
C ILE A 78 -1.53 0.35 7.05
N LEU A 79 -2.54 -0.38 6.54
CA LEU A 79 -2.81 -0.49 5.11
C LEU A 79 -3.15 0.88 4.49
N MET A 80 -3.92 1.70 5.20
CA MET A 80 -4.32 3.02 4.71
C MET A 80 -3.13 3.97 4.52
N ILE A 81 -1.99 3.77 5.20
CA ILE A 81 -0.76 4.57 4.98
C ILE A 81 -0.22 4.39 3.55
N ASN A 82 -0.52 3.28 2.86
CA ASN A 82 -0.12 3.13 1.46
C ASN A 82 -0.76 4.18 0.54
N ILE A 83 -1.96 4.69 0.85
CA ILE A 83 -2.65 5.68 0.02
C ILE A 83 -1.91 7.03 -0.02
N PRO A 84 -1.60 7.70 1.11
CA PRO A 84 -0.84 8.95 1.08
C PRO A 84 0.58 8.76 0.53
N VAL A 85 1.22 7.60 0.77
CA VAL A 85 2.52 7.30 0.15
C VAL A 85 2.41 7.20 -1.37
N ALA A 86 1.37 6.54 -1.88
CA ALA A 86 1.14 6.42 -3.32
C ALA A 86 0.89 7.79 -3.96
N ILE A 87 0.12 8.67 -3.30
CA ILE A 87 -0.07 10.06 -3.73
C ILE A 87 1.26 10.80 -3.79
N LEU A 88 2.10 10.67 -2.75
CA LEU A 88 3.41 11.29 -2.71
C LEU A 88 4.29 10.82 -3.90
N TYR A 89 4.30 9.53 -4.20
CA TYR A 89 5.07 9.00 -5.34
C TYR A 89 4.55 9.47 -6.69
N ALA A 90 3.23 9.54 -6.86
CA ALA A 90 2.63 10.10 -8.07
C ALA A 90 3.01 11.56 -8.27
N VAL A 91 2.96 12.38 -7.20
CA VAL A 91 3.38 13.79 -7.26
C VAL A 91 4.86 13.90 -7.60
N ILE A 92 5.73 13.12 -6.98
CA ILE A 92 7.17 13.13 -7.30
C ILE A 92 7.40 12.74 -8.77
N GLY A 93 6.75 11.69 -9.26
CA GLY A 93 6.85 11.27 -10.66
C GLY A 93 6.44 12.36 -11.64
N LEU A 94 5.28 12.99 -11.43
CA LEU A 94 4.78 14.07 -12.28
C LEU A 94 5.73 15.28 -12.32
N ASN A 95 6.27 15.68 -11.17
CA ASN A 95 7.24 16.79 -11.10
C ASN A 95 8.58 16.46 -11.80
N LEU A 96 8.97 15.18 -11.85
CA LEU A 96 10.20 14.74 -12.52
C LEU A 96 10.06 14.64 -14.04
N ASP A 97 8.85 14.36 -14.53
CA ASP A 97 8.54 14.34 -15.97
C ASP A 97 8.35 15.74 -16.57
N GLY A 98 8.31 16.78 -15.72
CA GLY A 98 8.21 18.17 -16.15
C GLY A 98 6.81 18.56 -16.63
N LEU A 99 5.76 17.86 -16.17
CA LEU A 99 4.35 18.18 -16.43
C LEU A 99 3.78 19.14 -15.37
#